data_AF-A0A0C9TSH8-F1
#
_entry.id   AF-A0A0C9TSH8-F1
#
_cell.length_a   1.000
_cell.length_b   1.000
_cell.length_c   1.000
_cell.angle_alpha   90.00
_cell.angle_beta   90.00
_cell.angle_gamma   90.00
#
_symmetry.space_group_name_H-M   'P 1'
#
loop_
_entity.id
_entity.type
_entity.pdbx_description
1 polymer ?
#
loop_
_entity_poly.entity_id
_entity_poly.type
_entity_poly.pdbx_seq_one_letter_code
_entity_poly.pdbx_strand_id
1 'polypeptide(L)'
;MELWSSDIQGLANQVAAARSSFTWEQNSIFNEFVDAIHWQKSLSVFIDGKAGQGKTFLIQSIMNYTRSLGKIALVTATSAFAALLYSGGRTTHSAFKVSLNSSRAKFLREVSVIFWDEAPMANRAVLESIDDLLRKICETDLPFGGKIFACAGDFRQTCPVIRRGSKWQVIDASIKSSPLWNSFQIRRLTVPIRNA
;
A
#
# COMPACT_ATOMS: atom_id res chain seq x y z
N MET A 1 16.86 14.43 1.57
CA MET A 1 15.44 14.64 1.20
C MET A 1 15.14 13.56 0.17
N GLU A 2 14.18 12.66 0.42
CA GLU A 2 13.85 11.59 -0.54
C GLU A 2 13.49 12.25 -1.89
N LEU A 3 14.23 11.88 -2.94
CA LEU A 3 14.16 12.47 -4.27
C LEU A 3 12.78 12.16 -4.86
N TRP A 4 11.88 13.14 -4.84
CA TRP A 4 10.62 13.05 -5.57
C TRP A 4 10.82 13.77 -6.90
N SER A 5 10.38 13.12 -7.98
CA SER A 5 10.49 13.63 -9.35
C SER A 5 10.00 15.08 -9.43
N SER A 6 10.85 15.99 -9.87
CA SER A 6 10.47 17.37 -10.21
C SER A 6 9.61 17.44 -11.48
N ASP A 7 9.45 16.32 -12.20
CA ASP A 7 8.66 16.21 -13.42
C ASP A 7 7.20 15.81 -13.12
N ILE A 8 6.44 16.77 -12.61
CA ILE A 8 5.01 16.63 -12.35
C ILE A 8 4.23 16.33 -13.63
N GLN A 9 4.58 17.00 -14.74
CA GLN A 9 3.87 16.86 -16.01
C GLN A 9 4.09 15.48 -16.64
N GLY A 10 5.31 14.96 -16.61
CA GLY A 10 5.62 13.61 -17.08
C GLY A 10 4.87 12.55 -16.29
N LEU A 11 4.75 12.70 -14.97
CA LEU A 11 3.94 11.79 -14.14
C LEU A 11 2.46 11.82 -14.53
N ALA A 12 1.88 13.00 -14.76
CA ALA A 12 0.49 13.13 -15.20
C ALA A 12 0.25 12.45 -16.56
N ASN A 13 1.17 12.63 -17.51
CA ASN A 13 1.10 11.99 -18.83
C ASN A 13 1.19 10.45 -18.72
N GLN A 14 2.08 9.94 -17.86
CA GLN A 14 2.20 8.49 -17.60
C GLN A 14 0.91 7.92 -17.00
N VAL A 15 0.26 8.65 -16.09
CA VAL A 15 -1.03 8.25 -15.52
C VAL A 15 -2.11 8.19 -16.59
N ALA A 16 -2.20 9.20 -17.46
CA ALA A 16 -3.18 9.21 -18.55
C ALA A 16 -2.98 8.03 -19.51
N ALA A 17 -1.73 7.72 -19.88
CA ALA A 17 -1.40 6.58 -20.71
C ALA A 17 -1.76 5.25 -20.02
N ALA A 18 -1.40 5.09 -18.74
CA ALA A 18 -1.71 3.88 -17.98
C ALA A 18 -3.22 3.66 -17.82
N ARG A 19 -3.97 4.74 -17.59
CA ARG A 19 -5.42 4.67 -17.40
C ARG A 19 -6.15 4.20 -18.66
N SER A 20 -5.61 4.47 -19.85
CA SER A 20 -6.15 3.96 -21.12
C SER A 20 -6.02 2.44 -21.29
N SER A 21 -5.10 1.79 -20.56
CA SER A 21 -4.93 0.32 -20.58
C SER A 21 -5.57 -0.38 -19.37
N PHE A 22 -6.24 0.37 -18.47
CA PHE A 22 -6.89 -0.22 -17.31
C PHE A 22 -8.08 -1.07 -17.69
N THR A 23 -8.21 -2.19 -16.98
CA THR A 23 -9.49 -2.87 -16.85
C THR A 23 -10.49 -1.98 -16.10
N TRP A 24 -11.79 -2.30 -16.23
CA TRP A 24 -12.82 -1.57 -15.51
C TRP A 24 -12.66 -1.66 -13.97
N GLU A 25 -12.15 -2.79 -13.46
CA GLU A 25 -11.86 -2.99 -12.03
C GLU A 25 -10.74 -2.06 -11.57
N GLN A 26 -9.64 -1.99 -12.33
CA GLN A 26 -8.52 -1.09 -12.04
C GLN A 26 -8.94 0.38 -12.10
N ASN A 27 -9.75 0.75 -13.10
CA ASN A 27 -10.23 2.13 -13.23
C ASN A 27 -11.17 2.50 -12.06
N SER A 28 -12.02 1.57 -11.61
CA SER A 28 -12.89 1.75 -10.45
C SER A 28 -12.06 1.98 -9.17
N ILE A 29 -11.08 1.11 -8.89
CA ILE A 29 -10.19 1.26 -7.73
C ILE A 29 -9.38 2.55 -7.85
N PHE A 30 -8.82 2.86 -9.01
CA PHE A 30 -8.06 4.09 -9.23
C PHE A 30 -8.89 5.34 -8.88
N ASN A 31 -10.14 5.40 -9.33
CA ASN A 31 -11.04 6.52 -9.03
C ASN A 31 -11.35 6.64 -7.53
N GLU A 32 -11.55 5.52 -6.85
CA GLU A 32 -11.73 5.52 -5.39
C GLU A 32 -10.53 6.16 -4.66
N PHE A 33 -9.30 5.83 -5.07
CA PHE A 33 -8.11 6.46 -4.51
C PHE A 33 -8.00 7.94 -4.90
N VAL A 34 -8.30 8.30 -6.16
CA VAL A 34 -8.33 9.71 -6.61
C VAL A 34 -9.29 10.52 -5.75
N ASP A 35 -10.50 10.03 -5.51
CA ASP A 35 -11.51 10.69 -4.69
C ASP A 35 -11.02 10.83 -3.25
N ALA A 36 -10.46 9.75 -2.66
CA ALA A 36 -9.91 9.81 -1.31
C ALA A 36 -8.76 10.83 -1.20
N ILE A 37 -7.86 10.88 -2.19
CA ILE A 37 -6.76 11.84 -2.24
C ILE A 37 -7.29 13.27 -2.38
N HIS A 38 -8.24 13.50 -3.28
CA HIS A 38 -8.80 14.83 -3.56
C HIS A 38 -9.52 15.38 -2.32
N TRP A 39 -10.37 14.56 -1.69
CA TRP A 39 -11.18 14.94 -0.54
C TRP A 39 -10.49 14.73 0.82
N GLN A 40 -9.22 14.32 0.83
CA GLN A 40 -8.44 14.02 2.04
C GLN A 40 -9.17 13.04 2.99
N LYS A 41 -9.84 12.03 2.43
CA LYS A 41 -10.56 11.02 3.19
C LYS A 41 -9.63 9.88 3.59
N SER A 42 -9.76 9.41 4.82
CA SER A 42 -9.14 8.16 5.26
C SER A 42 -9.68 7.00 4.44
N LEU A 43 -8.81 6.08 4.01
CA LEU A 43 -9.21 4.92 3.23
C LEU A 43 -8.30 3.73 3.58
N SER A 44 -8.90 2.60 3.91
CA SER A 44 -8.19 1.33 4.15
C SER A 44 -8.64 0.29 3.14
N VAL A 45 -7.76 -0.10 2.21
CA VAL A 45 -8.10 -1.00 1.11
C VAL A 45 -7.14 -2.18 1.02
N PHE A 46 -7.68 -3.38 0.81
CA PHE A 46 -6.87 -4.53 0.41
C PHE A 46 -7.16 -4.87 -1.05
N ILE A 47 -6.14 -4.78 -1.90
CA ILE A 47 -6.20 -5.13 -3.32
C ILE A 47 -5.82 -6.60 -3.47
N ASP A 48 -6.84 -7.46 -3.56
CA ASP A 48 -6.70 -8.89 -3.85
C ASP A 48 -6.65 -9.13 -5.36
N GLY A 49 -5.67 -9.89 -5.82
CA GLY A 49 -5.60 -10.30 -7.21
C GLY A 49 -4.53 -11.34 -7.42
N LYS A 50 -4.74 -12.25 -8.36
CA LYS A 50 -3.73 -13.26 -8.74
C LYS A 50 -2.48 -12.62 -9.34
N ALA A 51 -1.41 -13.42 -9.50
CA ALA A 51 -0.26 -13.01 -10.32
C ALA A 51 -0.74 -12.60 -11.73
N GLY A 52 -0.12 -11.57 -12.31
CA GLY A 52 -0.47 -11.08 -13.66
C GLY A 52 -1.74 -10.21 -13.74
N GLN A 53 -2.45 -9.97 -12.63
CA GLN A 53 -3.67 -9.14 -12.63
C GLN A 53 -3.40 -7.63 -12.52
N GLY A 54 -2.14 -7.19 -12.60
CA GLY A 54 -1.84 -5.76 -12.66
C GLY A 54 -1.88 -4.98 -11.34
N LYS A 55 -1.74 -5.64 -10.18
CA LYS A 55 -1.69 -4.98 -8.86
C LYS A 55 -0.59 -3.91 -8.78
N THR A 56 0.65 -4.29 -9.10
CA THR A 56 1.81 -3.40 -9.11
C THR A 56 1.61 -2.22 -10.07
N PHE A 57 1.08 -2.48 -11.26
CA PHE A 57 0.78 -1.45 -12.26
C PHE A 57 -0.22 -0.42 -11.72
N LEU A 58 -1.32 -0.88 -11.12
CA LEU A 58 -2.32 -0.01 -10.49
C LEU A 58 -1.73 0.83 -9.35
N ILE A 59 -0.93 0.22 -8.47
CA ILE A 59 -0.26 0.91 -7.36
C ILE A 59 0.66 2.01 -7.89
N GLN A 60 1.52 1.69 -8.88
CA GLN A 60 2.42 2.67 -9.49
C GLN A 60 1.64 3.84 -10.11
N SER A 61 0.52 3.59 -10.80
CA SER A 61 -0.30 4.66 -11.36
C SER A 61 -0.89 5.56 -10.29
N ILE A 62 -1.41 5.00 -9.18
CA ILE A 62 -1.96 5.82 -8.07
C ILE A 62 -0.85 6.63 -7.41
N MET A 63 0.33 6.06 -7.23
CA MET A 63 1.48 6.77 -6.70
C MET A 63 1.92 7.92 -7.62
N ASN A 64 1.99 7.68 -8.93
CA ASN A 64 2.34 8.70 -9.91
C ASN A 64 1.31 9.84 -9.93
N TYR A 65 0.02 9.50 -9.85
CA TYR A 65 -1.04 10.50 -9.73
C TYR A 65 -0.91 11.32 -8.43
N THR A 66 -0.69 10.66 -7.29
CA THR A 66 -0.49 11.34 -6.02
C THR A 66 0.70 12.31 -6.08
N ARG A 67 1.81 11.87 -6.68
CA ARG A 67 3.02 12.68 -6.85
C ARG A 67 2.86 13.81 -7.86
N SER A 68 2.07 13.63 -8.92
CA SER A 68 1.75 14.72 -9.85
C SER A 68 0.91 15.83 -9.20
N LEU A 69 0.28 15.55 -8.05
CA LEU A 69 -0.37 16.59 -7.22
C LEU A 69 0.59 17.23 -6.20
N GLY A 70 1.89 16.93 -6.25
CA GLY A 70 2.87 17.38 -5.26
C GLY A 70 2.72 16.71 -3.89
N LYS A 71 1.89 15.67 -3.76
CA LYS A 71 1.68 14.93 -2.51
C LYS A 71 2.65 13.78 -2.37
N ILE A 72 2.88 13.33 -1.13
CA ILE A 72 3.81 12.25 -0.83
C ILE A 72 3.09 10.90 -0.87
N ALA A 73 3.56 10.04 -1.78
CA ALA A 73 3.18 8.63 -1.86
C ALA A 73 4.35 7.72 -1.46
N LEU A 74 4.15 6.98 -0.38
CA LEU A 74 5.08 5.97 0.13
C LEU A 74 4.62 4.58 -0.34
N VAL A 75 5.58 3.75 -0.75
CA VAL A 75 5.33 2.34 -0.99
C VAL A 75 6.37 1.50 -0.29
N THR A 76 5.90 0.41 0.29
CA THR A 76 6.71 -0.59 0.96
C THR A 76 6.32 -1.97 0.46
N ALA A 77 7.21 -2.94 0.63
CA ALA A 77 6.89 -4.33 0.36
C ALA A 77 7.47 -5.26 1.42
N THR A 78 6.91 -6.45 1.58
CA THR A 78 7.43 -7.43 2.54
C THR A 78 8.81 -7.97 2.13
N SER A 79 9.05 -8.17 0.83
CA SER A 79 10.34 -8.61 0.29
C SER A 79 11.12 -7.45 -0.34
N ALA A 80 12.45 -7.51 -0.29
CA ALA A 80 13.31 -6.53 -0.94
C ALA A 80 13.12 -6.52 -2.46
N PHE A 81 12.90 -7.69 -3.07
CA PHE A 81 12.68 -7.81 -4.51
C PHE A 81 11.39 -7.12 -4.97
N ALA A 82 10.29 -7.30 -4.23
CA ALA A 82 9.05 -6.59 -4.54
C ALA A 82 9.20 -5.06 -4.35
N ALA A 83 9.98 -4.62 -3.35
CA ALA A 83 10.23 -3.20 -3.14
C ALA A 83 10.99 -2.54 -4.32
N LEU A 84 11.87 -3.28 -5.01
CA LEU A 84 12.62 -2.77 -6.17
C LEU A 84 11.73 -2.45 -7.38
N LEU A 85 10.51 -2.99 -7.43
CA LEU A 85 9.54 -2.67 -8.48
C LEU A 85 9.04 -1.24 -8.40
N TYR A 86 9.30 -0.54 -7.30
CA TYR A 86 8.82 0.81 -7.08
C TYR A 86 9.97 1.80 -6.93
N SER A 87 9.87 2.94 -7.62
CA SER A 87 10.79 4.06 -7.41
C SER A 87 10.67 4.58 -5.98
N GLY A 88 11.79 4.54 -5.24
CA GLY A 88 11.87 4.86 -3.81
C GLY A 88 11.29 3.78 -2.89
N GLY A 89 10.96 2.60 -3.41
CA GLY A 89 10.42 1.48 -2.64
C GLY A 89 11.41 0.95 -1.61
N ARG A 90 10.89 0.51 -0.47
CA ARG A 90 11.67 -0.07 0.63
C ARG A 90 10.95 -1.26 1.25
N THR A 91 11.68 -2.07 2.01
CA THR A 91 11.02 -3.12 2.80
C THR A 91 10.18 -2.49 3.90
N THR A 92 9.01 -3.07 4.20
CA THR A 92 8.09 -2.59 5.25
C THR A 92 8.82 -2.43 6.58
N HIS A 93 9.67 -3.39 6.96
CA HIS A 93 10.49 -3.31 8.16
C HIS A 93 11.38 -2.05 8.18
N SER A 94 12.09 -1.75 7.09
CA SER A 94 12.95 -0.56 7.04
C SER A 94 12.18 0.77 7.02
N ALA A 95 10.97 0.76 6.44
CA ALA A 95 10.16 1.97 6.32
C ALA A 95 9.52 2.40 7.65
N PHE A 96 9.15 1.43 8.50
CA PHE A 96 8.39 1.64 9.73
C PHE A 96 9.15 1.36 11.03
N LYS A 97 10.41 0.91 10.98
CA LYS A 97 11.30 0.87 12.16
C LYS A 97 11.76 2.30 12.51
N VAL A 98 10.87 3.06 13.16
CA VAL A 98 10.99 4.51 13.33
C VAL A 98 10.71 4.91 14.78
N SER A 99 11.52 5.83 15.33
CA SER A 99 11.23 6.47 16.61
C SER A 99 10.34 7.71 16.40
N LEU A 100 9.42 7.97 17.34
CA LEU A 100 8.38 9.01 17.22
C LEU A 100 8.93 10.43 17.00
N ASN A 101 10.12 10.74 17.54
CA ASN A 101 10.73 12.07 17.43
C ASN A 101 11.71 12.21 16.26
N SER A 102 11.84 11.18 15.42
CA SER A 102 12.76 11.21 14.29
C SER A 102 12.28 12.07 13.13
N SER A 103 13.21 12.49 12.26
CA SER A 103 12.86 13.09 10.96
C SER A 103 11.99 12.18 10.11
N ARG A 104 12.14 10.86 10.25
CA ARG A 104 11.32 9.87 9.54
C ARG A 104 9.87 9.84 10.05
N ALA A 105 9.64 10.04 11.34
CA ALA A 105 8.28 10.16 11.87
C ALA A 105 7.58 11.43 11.35
N LYS A 106 8.31 12.56 11.29
CA LYS A 106 7.81 13.79 10.63
C LYS A 106 7.48 13.53 9.16
N PHE A 107 8.35 12.84 8.43
CA PHE A 107 8.07 12.45 7.06
C PHE A 107 6.80 11.59 6.96
N LEU A 108 6.66 10.55 7.79
CA LEU A 108 5.47 9.67 7.79
C LEU A 108 4.19 10.45 8.10
N ARG A 109 4.25 11.50 8.93
CA ARG A 109 3.13 12.40 9.18
C ARG A 109 2.65 13.09 7.91
N GLU A 110 3.58 13.56 7.07
CA GLU A 110 3.28 14.25 5.79
C GLU A 110 2.85 13.29 4.65
N VAL A 111 3.07 11.98 4.79
CA VAL A 111 2.65 11.00 3.77
C VAL A 111 1.13 11.01 3.64
N SER A 112 0.65 11.19 2.41
CA SER A 112 -0.78 11.17 2.08
C SER A 112 -1.28 9.76 1.80
N VAL A 113 -0.50 8.96 1.07
CA VAL A 113 -0.85 7.60 0.65
C VAL A 113 0.27 6.63 0.97
N ILE A 114 -0.06 5.49 1.57
CA ILE A 114 0.86 4.40 1.90
C ILE A 114 0.37 3.13 1.20
N PHE A 115 1.24 2.53 0.39
CA PHE A 115 1.03 1.19 -0.16
C PHE A 115 1.95 0.17 0.48
N TRP A 116 1.41 -1.02 0.76
CA TRP A 116 2.16 -2.19 1.20
C TRP A 116 1.89 -3.37 0.26
N ASP A 117 2.87 -3.66 -0.60
CA ASP A 117 2.84 -4.81 -1.52
C ASP A 117 3.36 -6.10 -0.86
N GLU A 118 2.87 -7.24 -1.36
CA GLU A 118 3.13 -8.58 -0.79
C GLU A 118 2.77 -8.67 0.71
N ALA A 119 1.69 -7.99 1.12
CA ALA A 119 1.23 -7.97 2.51
C ALA A 119 0.85 -9.36 3.09
N PRO A 120 0.29 -10.33 2.32
CA PRO A 120 -0.03 -11.67 2.83
C PRO A 120 1.14 -12.45 3.44
N MET A 121 2.38 -12.11 3.09
CA MET A 121 3.59 -12.70 3.67
C MET A 121 3.85 -12.24 5.11
N ALA A 122 3.20 -11.17 5.56
CA ALA A 122 3.51 -10.52 6.82
C ALA A 122 2.68 -11.07 7.98
N ASN A 123 3.30 -11.06 9.17
CA ASN A 123 2.59 -11.37 10.40
C ASN A 123 1.65 -10.21 10.76
N ARG A 124 0.43 -10.50 11.26
CA ARG A 124 -0.53 -9.50 11.74
C ARG A 124 0.05 -8.54 12.76
N ALA A 125 1.00 -8.99 13.60
CA ALA A 125 1.67 -8.12 14.56
C ALA A 125 2.40 -6.95 13.89
N VAL A 126 2.89 -7.14 12.66
CA VAL A 126 3.51 -6.06 11.87
C VAL A 126 2.46 -5.05 11.43
N LEU A 127 1.30 -5.51 10.94
CA LEU A 127 0.19 -4.64 10.56
C LEU A 127 -0.30 -3.81 11.77
N GLU A 128 -0.52 -4.48 12.90
CA GLU A 128 -0.95 -3.85 14.16
C GLU A 128 0.07 -2.83 14.66
N SER A 129 1.36 -3.16 14.60
CA SER A 129 2.43 -2.23 15.01
C SER A 129 2.52 -1.00 14.09
N ILE A 130 2.25 -1.16 12.79
CA ILE A 130 2.24 -0.04 11.84
C ILE A 130 1.06 0.89 12.12
N ASP A 131 -0.13 0.32 12.37
CA ASP A 131 -1.31 1.09 12.76
C ASP A 131 -1.06 1.89 14.04
N ASP A 132 -0.59 1.23 15.10
CA ASP A 132 -0.24 1.88 16.38
C ASP A 132 0.78 3.01 16.20
N LEU A 133 1.80 2.79 15.38
CA LEU A 133 2.81 3.80 15.08
C LEU A 133 2.20 4.99 14.34
N LEU A 134 1.39 4.75 13.30
CA LEU A 134 0.80 5.82 12.51
C LEU A 134 -0.23 6.62 13.30
N ARG A 135 -1.03 5.98 14.17
CA ARG A 135 -1.92 6.66 15.12
C ARG A 135 -1.16 7.58 16.07
N LYS A 136 -0.05 7.10 16.63
CA LYS A 136 0.82 7.92 17.51
C LYS A 136 1.50 9.07 16.75
N ILE A 137 1.96 8.83 15.53
CA ILE A 137 2.57 9.87 14.69
C ILE A 137 1.53 10.91 14.30
N CYS A 138 0.31 10.51 13.94
CA CYS A 138 -0.72 11.43 13.46
C CYS A 138 -1.62 11.98 14.57
N GLU A 139 -1.42 11.54 15.81
CA GLU A 139 -2.15 11.98 17.01
C GLU A 139 -3.67 11.81 16.83
N THR A 140 -4.08 10.63 16.32
CA THR A 140 -5.48 10.28 16.05
C THR A 140 -5.73 8.79 16.29
N ASP A 141 -6.95 8.44 16.72
CA ASP A 141 -7.38 7.06 16.91
C ASP A 141 -7.93 6.42 15.62
N LEU A 142 -7.97 7.17 14.51
CA LEU A 142 -8.39 6.64 13.22
C LEU A 142 -7.40 5.57 12.73
N PRO A 143 -7.88 4.47 12.12
CA PRO A 143 -7.01 3.45 11.52
C PRO A 143 -5.94 4.06 10.61
N PHE A 144 -4.71 3.57 10.77
CA PHE A 144 -3.50 3.99 10.08
C PHE A 144 -3.22 5.48 10.16
N GLY A 145 -3.61 6.12 11.28
CA GLY A 145 -3.44 7.55 11.49
C GLY A 145 -4.34 8.40 10.57
N GLY A 146 -5.50 7.87 10.15
CA GLY A 146 -6.42 8.56 9.24
C GLY A 146 -5.94 8.69 7.79
N LYS A 147 -4.88 7.96 7.43
CA LYS A 147 -4.28 8.02 6.09
C LYS A 147 -5.03 7.17 5.07
N ILE A 148 -4.65 7.35 3.81
CA ILE A 148 -4.95 6.36 2.76
C ILE A 148 -3.91 5.25 2.87
N PHE A 149 -4.32 4.10 3.39
CA PHE A 149 -3.48 2.94 3.61
C PHE A 149 -3.99 1.76 2.80
N ALA A 150 -3.14 1.20 1.95
CA ALA A 150 -3.54 0.14 1.05
C ALA A 150 -2.55 -1.01 1.06
N CYS A 151 -3.06 -2.21 1.30
CA CYS A 151 -2.30 -3.44 1.13
C CYS A 151 -2.62 -4.07 -0.22
N ALA A 152 -1.66 -4.76 -0.80
CA ALA A 152 -1.87 -5.58 -1.97
C ALA A 152 -1.18 -6.94 -1.82
N GLY A 153 -1.72 -7.93 -2.51
CA GLY A 153 -1.09 -9.25 -2.57
C GLY A 153 -2.05 -10.33 -3.02
N ASP A 154 -1.57 -11.57 -2.90
CA ASP A 154 -2.35 -12.76 -3.20
C ASP A 154 -2.17 -13.79 -2.07
N PHE A 155 -3.21 -13.97 -1.25
CA PHE A 155 -3.22 -14.99 -0.20
C PHE A 155 -3.12 -16.43 -0.73
N ARG A 156 -3.23 -16.62 -2.06
CA ARG A 156 -3.09 -17.93 -2.72
C ARG A 156 -1.62 -18.27 -3.01
N GLN A 157 -0.72 -17.28 -2.98
CA GLN A 157 0.69 -17.48 -3.29
C GLN A 157 1.53 -17.72 -2.04
N THR A 158 1.35 -16.88 -1.02
CA THR A 158 2.21 -16.87 0.16
C THR A 158 1.42 -16.64 1.43
N CYS A 159 1.99 -17.11 2.54
CA CYS A 159 1.49 -16.92 3.89
C CYS A 159 2.65 -16.53 4.82
N PRO A 160 2.37 -16.07 6.05
CA PRO A 160 3.42 -15.72 6.99
C PRO A 160 4.29 -16.93 7.36
N VAL A 161 5.60 -16.74 7.36
CA VAL A 161 6.55 -17.80 7.71
C VAL A 161 6.68 -17.91 9.22
N ILE A 162 6.15 -18.99 9.81
CA ILE A 162 6.31 -19.32 11.23
C ILE A 162 7.22 -20.54 11.36
N ARG A 163 8.44 -20.33 11.87
CA ARG A 163 9.43 -21.41 12.03
C ARG A 163 8.89 -22.49 12.95
N ARG A 164 8.81 -23.73 12.45
CA ARG A 164 8.24 -24.90 13.16
C ARG A 164 6.79 -24.67 13.64
N GLY A 165 6.06 -23.77 12.98
CA GLY A 165 4.68 -23.46 13.31
C GLY A 165 3.69 -24.48 12.77
N SER A 166 2.62 -24.71 13.53
CA SER A 166 1.44 -25.43 13.06
C SER A 166 0.63 -24.59 12.07
N LYS A 167 -0.28 -25.24 11.33
CA LYS A 167 -1.23 -24.57 10.43
C LYS A 167 -2.04 -23.49 11.16
N TRP A 168 -2.47 -23.77 12.39
CA TRP A 168 -3.20 -22.82 13.23
C TRP A 168 -2.40 -21.58 13.56
N GLN A 169 -1.11 -21.74 13.87
CA GLN A 169 -0.22 -20.60 14.13
C GLN A 169 0.02 -19.76 12.87
N VAL A 170 0.09 -20.37 11.68
CA VAL A 170 0.20 -19.61 10.42
C VAL A 170 -1.09 -18.83 10.13
N ILE A 171 -2.27 -19.43 10.39
CA ILE A 171 -3.56 -18.74 10.26
C ILE A 171 -3.66 -17.60 11.28
N ASP A 172 -3.34 -17.83 12.54
CA ASP A 172 -3.35 -16.80 13.59
C ASP A 172 -2.38 -15.65 13.27
N ALA A 173 -1.23 -15.96 12.69
CA ALA A 173 -0.26 -14.96 12.25
C ALA A 173 -0.70 -14.19 10.99
N SER A 174 -1.71 -14.64 10.24
CA SER A 174 -2.15 -13.96 9.02
C SER A 174 -2.73 -12.59 9.33
N ILE A 175 -2.44 -11.60 8.48
CA ILE A 175 -3.07 -10.27 8.57
C ILE A 175 -4.61 -10.33 8.58
N LYS A 176 -5.21 -11.39 8.01
CA LYS A 176 -6.66 -11.62 8.06
C LYS A 176 -7.19 -11.93 9.45
N SER A 177 -6.34 -12.40 10.36
CA SER A 177 -6.68 -12.68 11.76
C SER A 177 -6.51 -11.46 12.65
N SER A 178 -5.98 -10.35 12.12
CA SER A 178 -5.94 -9.09 12.85
C SER A 178 -7.34 -8.50 13.01
N PRO A 179 -7.69 -7.89 14.16
CA PRO A 179 -8.92 -7.09 14.28
C PRO A 179 -9.01 -5.96 13.26
N LEU A 180 -7.85 -5.41 12.83
CA LEU A 180 -7.76 -4.38 11.79
C LEU A 180 -8.24 -4.86 10.43
N TRP A 181 -8.29 -6.17 10.17
CA TRP A 181 -8.82 -6.68 8.92
C TRP A 181 -10.25 -6.20 8.63
N ASN A 182 -11.05 -5.99 9.68
CA ASN A 182 -12.42 -5.50 9.56
C ASN A 182 -12.52 -4.04 9.08
N SER A 183 -11.44 -3.25 9.18
CA SER A 183 -11.42 -1.89 8.63
C SER A 183 -11.07 -1.85 7.15
N PHE A 184 -10.58 -2.96 6.57
CA PHE A 184 -10.21 -3.00 5.16
C PHE A 184 -11.41 -3.24 4.25
N GLN A 185 -11.54 -2.38 3.25
CA GLN A 185 -12.39 -2.62 2.11
C GLN A 185 -11.65 -3.51 1.10
N ILE A 186 -12.22 -4.66 0.79
CA ILE A 186 -11.58 -5.60 -0.15
C ILE A 186 -11.96 -5.20 -1.57
N ARG A 187 -10.94 -5.01 -2.42
CA ARG A 187 -11.09 -4.75 -3.86
C ARG A 187 -10.40 -5.88 -4.62
N ARG A 188 -11.12 -6.49 -5.57
CA ARG A 188 -10.63 -7.68 -6.28
C ARG A 188 -10.31 -7.32 -7.72
N LEU A 189 -9.12 -7.74 -8.16
CA LEU A 189 -8.72 -7.75 -9.57
C LEU A 189 -8.85 -9.18 -10.08
N THR A 190 -9.86 -9.41 -10.90
CA THR A 190 -10.18 -10.70 -11.51
C THR A 190 -9.92 -10.70 -13.01
N VAL A 191 -9.97 -9.54 -13.66
CA VAL A 191 -9.73 -9.39 -15.10
C VAL A 191 -8.23 -9.26 -15.38
N PRO A 192 -7.60 -10.18 -16.14
CA PRO A 192 -6.19 -10.06 -16.49
C PRO A 192 -5.96 -8.82 -17.35
N ILE A 193 -4.82 -8.16 -17.16
CA ILE A 193 -4.38 -7.17 -18.15
C ILE A 193 -4.09 -7.95 -19.43
N ARG A 194 -4.91 -7.76 -20.46
CA ARG A 194 -4.62 -8.24 -21.81
C ARG A 194 -3.68 -7.21 -22.42
N ASN A 195 -2.45 -7.63 -22.73
CA ASN A 195 -1.36 -6.84 -23.35
C ASN A 195 -0.48 -6.07 -22.33
N ALA A 196 0.43 -6.78 -21.68
CA ALA A 196 1.73 -6.21 -21.28
C ALA A 196 2.76 -6.53 -22.36
#